data_AF-A0A842KIX1-F1
#
_entry.id   AF-A0A842KIX1-F1
#
_cell.length_a   1.000
_cell.length_b   1.000
_cell.length_c   1.000
_cell.angle_alpha   90.00
_cell.angle_beta   90.00
_cell.angle_gamma   90.00
#
_symmetry.space_group_name_H-M   'P 1'
#
loop_
_entity.id
_entity.type
_entity.pdbx_description
1 polymer ?
#
loop_
_entity_poly.entity_id
_entity_poly.type
_entity_poly.pdbx_seq_one_letter_code
_entity_poly.pdbx_strand_id
1 'polypeptide(L)'
;SYDPKPYGNLTSIHVWVENENGSVVFEDWRNNTEMYYEGEWVTGEKILNGRGGALYYMPKDFEREILWTSNGKFRSMEDVINGIGQGCGFAFLSGHGSPGFWGDHLPGIPGNRRNSQLAGLVVSQVRPYFPFFELPFFPMEKLSNNNKLPVVVVGGCHNSMFNVSSIPTVFDIFLLLLFGKNIWMHTYGQLVPECWSWYIVKLPERGAIASIGNTGYGWGWEGEFCTVGAGDGWITSEFFRQYGEKRYEILGANYVQTLNSYISHFKEFTLPECWWSPDAGWDWIDEKTVQQWVLLGDPSLKLGGY
;
A
#
# COMPACT_ATOMS: atom_id res chain seq x y z
N SER A 1 26.17 -3.36 -10.95
CA SER A 1 25.15 -4.43 -10.83
C SER A 1 23.95 -3.87 -10.10
N TYR A 2 22.75 -4.32 -10.43
CA TYR A 2 21.54 -3.99 -9.67
C TYR A 2 21.50 -4.90 -8.44
N ASP A 3 21.74 -4.34 -7.25
CA ASP A 3 21.77 -5.05 -5.96
C ASP A 3 21.12 -4.17 -4.87
N PRO A 4 19.80 -3.95 -4.95
CA PRO A 4 19.10 -3.13 -3.98
C PRO A 4 19.23 -3.73 -2.58
N LYS A 5 19.28 -2.87 -1.56
CA LYS A 5 19.31 -3.28 -0.14
C LYS A 5 18.09 -2.75 0.60
N PRO A 6 17.54 -3.51 1.55
CA PRO A 6 16.44 -3.03 2.38
C PRO A 6 16.74 -1.69 3.03
N TYR A 7 15.71 -0.84 3.12
CA TYR A 7 15.78 0.55 3.59
C TYR A 7 16.60 1.48 2.68
N GLY A 8 16.75 1.10 1.41
CA GLY A 8 17.40 1.93 0.42
C GLY A 8 18.92 1.85 0.43
N ASN A 9 19.50 2.64 -0.47
CA ASN A 9 20.94 2.73 -0.69
C ASN A 9 21.35 4.18 -0.96
N LEU A 10 22.63 4.48 -0.74
CA LEU A 10 23.23 5.72 -1.25
C LEU A 10 23.50 5.56 -2.74
N THR A 11 22.94 6.44 -3.54
CA THR A 11 23.09 6.45 -5.00
C THR A 11 23.66 7.80 -5.45
N SER A 12 24.59 7.78 -6.40
CA SER A 12 25.04 9.01 -7.05
C SER A 12 24.37 9.13 -8.42
N ILE A 13 23.78 10.29 -8.69
CA ILE A 13 23.02 10.59 -9.91
C ILE A 13 23.85 11.55 -10.75
N HIS A 14 24.06 11.19 -12.02
CA HIS A 14 24.70 12.05 -13.02
C HIS A 14 23.67 12.41 -14.09
N VAL A 15 23.43 13.70 -14.28
CA VAL A 15 22.50 14.20 -15.30
C VAL A 15 23.29 15.04 -16.30
N TRP A 16 23.14 14.74 -17.59
CA TRP A 16 23.69 15.56 -18.67
C TRP A 16 22.66 15.77 -19.77
N VAL A 17 22.78 16.87 -20.50
CA VAL A 17 21.95 17.20 -21.66
C VAL A 17 22.86 17.49 -22.84
N GLU A 18 22.59 16.84 -23.96
CA GLU A 18 23.30 17.06 -25.22
C GLU A 18 22.44 17.92 -26.17
N ASN A 19 23.09 18.78 -26.95
CA ASN A 19 22.43 19.47 -28.06
C ASN A 19 22.33 18.57 -29.32
N GLU A 20 21.72 19.10 -30.38
CA GLU A 20 21.57 18.37 -31.67
C GLU A 20 22.89 17.92 -32.30
N ASN A 21 24.02 18.55 -31.92
CA ASN A 21 25.36 18.19 -32.38
C ASN A 21 26.06 17.18 -31.46
N GLY A 22 25.38 16.64 -30.45
CA GLY A 22 25.93 15.68 -29.48
C GLY A 22 26.91 16.29 -28.47
N SER A 23 26.96 17.63 -28.36
CA SER A 23 27.79 18.29 -27.36
C SER A 23 27.01 18.48 -26.06
N VAL A 24 27.62 18.12 -24.93
CA VAL A 24 27.04 18.32 -23.59
C VAL A 24 26.92 19.82 -23.31
N VAL A 25 25.69 20.30 -23.13
CA VAL A 25 25.35 21.70 -22.82
C VAL A 25 24.95 21.92 -21.37
N PHE A 26 24.73 20.83 -20.62
CA PHE A 26 24.49 20.81 -19.19
C PHE A 26 25.00 19.51 -18.61
N GLU A 27 25.62 19.56 -17.44
CA GLU A 27 26.11 18.39 -16.70
C GLU A 27 26.05 18.73 -15.20
N ASP A 28 25.44 17.87 -14.39
CA ASP A 28 25.40 18.01 -12.93
C ASP A 28 25.47 16.64 -12.24
N TRP A 29 26.10 16.61 -11.07
CA TRP A 29 26.25 15.44 -10.22
C TRP A 29 25.57 15.66 -8.87
N ARG A 30 24.76 14.68 -8.46
CA ARG A 30 24.25 14.56 -7.08
C ARG A 30 24.83 13.29 -6.49
N ASN A 31 25.84 13.46 -5.64
CA ASN A 31 26.52 12.34 -5.00
C ASN A 31 25.84 11.99 -3.68
N ASN A 32 25.83 10.70 -3.35
CA ASN A 32 25.33 10.18 -2.07
C ASN A 32 23.88 10.55 -1.76
N THR A 33 23.01 10.56 -2.77
CA THR A 33 21.56 10.71 -2.59
C THR A 33 21.01 9.47 -1.88
N GLU A 34 20.34 9.67 -0.76
CA GLU A 34 19.61 8.62 -0.06
C GLU A 34 18.37 8.21 -0.87
N MET A 35 18.29 6.92 -1.18
CA MET A 35 17.12 6.36 -1.84
C MET A 35 16.18 5.76 -0.79
N TYR A 36 14.89 5.96 -0.98
CA TYR A 36 13.85 5.43 -0.11
C TYR A 36 12.96 4.54 -0.96
N TYR A 37 12.95 3.25 -0.65
CA TYR A 37 12.11 2.29 -1.36
C TYR A 37 10.71 2.28 -0.78
N GLU A 38 9.74 2.20 -1.68
CA GLU A 38 8.32 2.33 -1.37
C GLU A 38 7.88 1.29 -0.33
N GLY A 39 7.09 1.72 0.65
CA GLY A 39 6.53 0.87 1.70
C GLY A 39 7.52 0.29 2.73
N GLU A 40 8.83 0.23 2.47
CA GLU A 40 9.78 -0.49 3.34
C GLU A 40 9.99 0.18 4.69
N TRP A 41 10.17 1.49 4.73
CA TRP A 41 10.32 2.23 5.98
C TRP A 41 9.03 2.25 6.79
N VAL A 42 7.88 2.28 6.11
CA VAL A 42 6.55 2.27 6.75
C VAL A 42 6.24 0.90 7.34
N THR A 43 6.55 -0.18 6.63
CA THR A 43 6.31 -1.57 7.10
C THR A 43 7.40 -2.05 8.06
N GLY A 44 8.60 -1.48 7.98
CA GLY A 44 9.80 -1.99 8.62
C GLY A 44 9.96 -1.70 10.12
N GLU A 45 11.13 -2.06 10.62
CA GLU A 45 11.56 -2.06 12.02
C GLU A 45 12.39 -0.83 12.40
N LYS A 46 12.70 0.05 11.45
CA LYS A 46 13.61 1.20 11.68
C LYS A 46 12.85 2.48 11.95
N ILE A 47 13.54 3.39 12.63
CA ILE A 47 13.11 4.77 12.84
C ILE A 47 13.63 5.62 11.69
N LEU A 48 12.75 6.45 11.14
CA LEU A 48 13.06 7.50 10.17
C LEU A 48 12.41 8.80 10.62
N ASN A 49 13.19 9.88 10.67
CA ASN A 49 12.74 11.18 11.17
C ASN A 49 12.01 11.13 12.53
N GLY A 50 12.51 10.28 13.43
CA GLY A 50 12.00 10.16 14.80
C GLY A 50 10.77 9.26 14.98
N ARG A 51 10.23 8.70 13.89
CA ARG A 51 9.09 7.76 13.93
C ARG A 51 9.43 6.41 13.30
N GLY A 52 8.99 5.32 13.94
CA GLY A 52 9.21 3.95 13.47
C GLY A 52 8.18 3.52 12.44
N GLY A 53 8.54 2.51 11.64
CA GLY A 53 7.56 1.74 10.86
C GLY A 53 6.70 0.83 11.74
N ALA A 54 5.78 0.10 11.12
CA ALA A 54 4.85 -0.81 11.78
C ALA A 54 5.56 -1.86 12.65
N LEU A 55 6.59 -2.55 12.12
CA LEU A 55 7.28 -3.61 12.84
C LEU A 55 8.13 -3.08 14.00
N TYR A 56 8.53 -1.80 14.00
CA TYR A 56 9.21 -1.19 15.14
C TYR A 56 8.33 -1.21 16.40
N TYR A 57 7.02 -1.05 16.22
CA TYR A 57 6.04 -1.04 17.31
C TYR A 57 5.55 -2.42 17.72
N MET A 58 5.73 -3.42 16.87
CA MET A 58 5.22 -4.76 17.11
C MET A 58 5.98 -5.47 18.23
N PRO A 59 5.28 -6.20 19.12
CA PRO A 59 5.92 -6.97 20.19
C PRO A 59 6.97 -7.96 19.65
N LYS A 60 8.03 -8.21 20.44
CA LYS A 60 9.18 -9.03 20.02
C LYS A 60 8.86 -10.53 19.88
N ASP A 61 7.77 -10.97 20.47
CA ASP A 61 7.24 -12.33 20.40
C ASP A 61 6.50 -12.64 19.09
N PHE A 62 6.19 -11.61 18.28
CA PHE A 62 5.73 -11.83 16.91
C PHE A 62 6.91 -12.21 16.01
N GLU A 63 6.77 -13.33 15.29
CA GLU A 63 7.62 -13.65 14.17
C GLU A 63 7.41 -12.63 13.03
N ARG A 64 8.50 -12.22 12.39
CA ARG A 64 8.51 -11.19 11.35
C ARG A 64 8.92 -11.80 10.02
N GLU A 65 7.96 -11.95 9.13
CA GLU A 65 8.22 -12.30 7.73
C GLU A 65 8.06 -11.05 6.87
N ILE A 66 9.13 -10.66 6.18
CA ILE A 66 9.20 -9.43 5.39
C ILE A 66 9.36 -9.78 3.92
N LEU A 67 8.34 -9.45 3.12
CA LEU A 67 8.31 -9.64 1.67
C LEU A 67 8.52 -8.28 0.99
N TRP A 68 9.77 -7.96 0.63
CA TRP A 68 10.09 -6.73 -0.08
C TRP A 68 10.69 -7.03 -1.44
N THR A 69 10.56 -6.06 -2.34
CA THR A 69 11.18 -6.14 -3.66
C THR A 69 12.70 -6.01 -3.54
N SER A 70 13.21 -5.18 -2.61
CA SER A 70 14.65 -5.02 -2.38
C SER A 70 15.34 -6.21 -1.72
N ASN A 71 14.67 -6.95 -0.85
CA ASN A 71 15.22 -8.18 -0.26
C ASN A 71 15.04 -9.39 -1.17
N GLY A 72 14.42 -9.19 -2.34
CA GLY A 72 14.18 -10.22 -3.33
C GLY A 72 13.21 -11.31 -2.86
N LYS A 73 12.36 -11.05 -1.86
CA LYS A 73 11.30 -11.99 -1.43
C LYS A 73 9.94 -11.65 -2.04
N PHE A 74 9.73 -10.45 -2.58
CA PHE A 74 8.57 -10.11 -3.40
C PHE A 74 8.99 -9.93 -4.86
N ARG A 75 8.75 -10.95 -5.70
CA ARG A 75 9.07 -10.95 -7.13
C ARG A 75 7.84 -11.12 -7.99
N SER A 76 6.78 -11.66 -7.41
CA SER A 76 5.54 -12.00 -8.08
C SER A 76 4.39 -12.13 -7.10
N MET A 77 3.17 -12.17 -7.63
CA MET A 77 1.95 -12.45 -6.86
C MET A 77 2.00 -13.80 -6.13
N GLU A 78 2.71 -14.79 -6.67
CA GLU A 78 2.86 -16.10 -6.04
C GLU A 78 3.61 -16.00 -4.71
N ASP A 79 4.60 -15.11 -4.59
CA ASP A 79 5.33 -14.91 -3.33
C ASP A 79 4.42 -14.37 -2.22
N VAL A 80 3.52 -13.44 -2.56
CA VAL A 80 2.55 -12.88 -1.61
C VAL A 80 1.49 -13.92 -1.23
N ILE A 81 0.99 -14.70 -2.20
CA ILE A 81 0.05 -15.80 -1.95
C ILE A 81 0.68 -16.84 -1.03
N ASN A 82 1.92 -17.23 -1.27
CA ASN A 82 2.65 -18.20 -0.46
C ASN A 82 2.94 -17.66 0.94
N GLY A 83 3.35 -16.39 1.05
CA GLY A 83 3.63 -15.73 2.33
C GLY A 83 2.39 -15.68 3.22
N ILE A 84 1.27 -15.19 2.71
CA ILE A 84 -0.01 -15.20 3.45
C ILE A 84 -0.45 -16.65 3.70
N GLY A 85 -0.27 -17.54 2.73
CA GLY A 85 -0.64 -18.96 2.77
C GLY A 85 -0.04 -19.76 3.93
N GLN A 86 1.11 -19.35 4.46
CA GLN A 86 1.72 -19.95 5.67
C GLN A 86 0.88 -19.67 6.94
N GLY A 87 0.11 -18.58 6.92
CA GLY A 87 -0.70 -18.05 8.00
C GLY A 87 0.06 -17.04 8.85
N CYS A 88 -0.60 -15.93 9.18
CA CYS A 88 -0.06 -14.88 10.04
C CYS A 88 -1.18 -14.26 10.88
N GLY A 89 -0.82 -13.59 11.99
CA GLY A 89 -1.78 -12.85 12.81
C GLY A 89 -2.12 -11.47 12.21
N PHE A 90 -1.13 -10.84 11.59
CA PHE A 90 -1.28 -9.59 10.85
C PHE A 90 -0.60 -9.70 9.49
N ALA A 91 -1.15 -9.02 8.49
CA ALA A 91 -0.49 -8.76 7.23
C ALA A 91 -0.56 -7.26 6.93
N PHE A 92 0.59 -6.64 6.68
CA PHE A 92 0.67 -5.23 6.31
C PHE A 92 1.20 -5.09 4.89
N LEU A 93 0.38 -4.50 4.02
CA LEU A 93 0.70 -4.26 2.63
C LEU A 93 0.78 -2.74 2.40
N SER A 94 1.96 -2.20 2.13
CA SER A 94 2.16 -0.77 1.84
C SER A 94 2.67 -0.63 0.41
N GLY A 95 1.92 0.09 -0.44
CA GLY A 95 2.17 0.17 -1.88
C GLY A 95 0.99 0.79 -2.63
N HIS A 96 0.79 0.39 -3.88
CA HIS A 96 -0.23 0.92 -4.78
C HIS A 96 -1.50 0.08 -4.79
N GLY A 97 -2.64 0.75 -4.90
CA GLY A 97 -3.95 0.11 -4.91
C GLY A 97 -4.87 0.62 -6.01
N SER A 98 -5.79 -0.25 -6.41
CA SER A 98 -7.06 0.08 -7.06
C SER A 98 -8.14 -0.83 -6.46
N PRO A 99 -9.43 -0.69 -6.83
CA PRO A 99 -10.48 -1.55 -6.27
C PRO A 99 -10.25 -3.05 -6.47
N GLY A 100 -9.49 -3.47 -7.50
CA GLY A 100 -9.24 -4.88 -7.80
C GLY A 100 -7.78 -5.31 -7.75
N PHE A 101 -6.87 -4.42 -7.36
CA PHE A 101 -5.43 -4.62 -7.48
C PHE A 101 -4.70 -4.06 -6.27
N TRP A 102 -3.69 -4.80 -5.80
CA TRP A 102 -2.64 -4.26 -4.96
C TRP A 102 -1.27 -4.72 -5.49
N GLY A 103 -0.27 -3.84 -5.43
CA GLY A 103 1.08 -4.14 -5.85
C GLY A 103 2.08 -3.07 -5.45
N ASP A 104 3.35 -3.29 -5.78
CA ASP A 104 4.45 -2.41 -5.40
C ASP A 104 5.51 -2.34 -6.52
N HIS A 105 6.49 -1.46 -6.38
CA HIS A 105 7.53 -1.24 -7.37
C HIS A 105 8.87 -1.93 -7.03
N LEU A 106 9.60 -2.32 -8.09
CA LEU A 106 11.00 -2.66 -7.99
C LEU A 106 11.83 -1.42 -7.57
N PRO A 107 12.86 -1.58 -6.71
CA PRO A 107 13.71 -0.49 -6.27
C PRO A 107 14.32 0.30 -7.44
N GLY A 108 14.22 1.62 -7.40
CA GLY A 108 14.75 2.49 -8.45
C GLY A 108 13.98 2.48 -9.77
N ILE A 109 12.83 1.79 -9.86
CA ILE A 109 11.90 1.80 -10.99
C ILE A 109 12.62 1.59 -12.36
N PRO A 110 13.43 0.52 -12.51
CA PRO A 110 14.20 0.27 -13.72
C PRO A 110 13.30 0.15 -14.96
N GLY A 111 13.60 0.95 -15.98
CA GLY A 111 12.87 0.90 -17.23
C GLY A 111 11.43 1.44 -17.13
N ASN A 112 11.14 2.34 -16.18
CA ASN A 112 9.87 3.03 -15.91
C ASN A 112 8.83 2.23 -15.09
N ARG A 113 7.78 2.95 -14.61
CA ARG A 113 6.73 2.41 -13.73
C ARG A 113 6.04 1.18 -14.32
N ARG A 114 5.76 1.17 -15.63
CA ARG A 114 5.08 0.06 -16.30
C ARG A 114 5.88 -1.25 -16.19
N ASN A 115 7.20 -1.17 -16.30
CA ASN A 115 8.07 -2.36 -16.26
C ASN A 115 8.53 -2.72 -14.84
N SER A 116 8.33 -1.81 -13.88
CA SER A 116 8.77 -1.98 -12.50
C SER A 116 7.65 -2.31 -11.52
N GLN A 117 6.40 -2.34 -11.97
CA GLN A 117 5.25 -2.67 -11.13
C GLN A 117 5.09 -4.19 -11.00
N LEU A 118 5.08 -4.67 -9.76
CA LEU A 118 4.80 -6.07 -9.43
C LEU A 118 3.42 -6.18 -8.80
N ALA A 119 2.60 -7.06 -9.36
CA ALA A 119 1.31 -7.41 -8.77
C ALA A 119 1.53 -8.24 -7.49
N GLY A 120 0.94 -7.81 -6.37
CA GLY A 120 0.96 -8.57 -5.12
C GLY A 120 -0.27 -9.43 -4.96
N LEU A 121 -1.47 -8.84 -4.98
CA LEU A 121 -2.74 -9.57 -4.99
C LEU A 121 -3.74 -8.88 -5.93
N VAL A 122 -4.42 -9.67 -6.73
CA VAL A 122 -5.38 -9.19 -7.72
C VAL A 122 -6.69 -9.95 -7.58
N VAL A 123 -7.81 -9.23 -7.56
CA VAL A 123 -9.15 -9.82 -7.48
C VAL A 123 -9.42 -10.65 -8.73
N SER A 124 -9.23 -10.06 -9.92
CA SER A 124 -9.55 -10.68 -11.20
C SER A 124 -8.50 -10.37 -12.25
N GLN A 125 -8.14 -11.33 -13.09
CA GLN A 125 -7.26 -11.13 -14.25
C GLN A 125 -8.03 -10.88 -15.55
N VAL A 126 -9.35 -10.69 -15.50
CA VAL A 126 -10.18 -10.35 -16.67
C VAL A 126 -10.09 -8.84 -16.93
N ARG A 127 -9.72 -8.48 -18.16
CA ARG A 127 -9.43 -7.11 -18.58
C ARG A 127 -9.91 -6.83 -20.02
N PRO A 128 -10.05 -5.55 -20.42
CA PRO A 128 -10.71 -5.17 -21.65
C PRO A 128 -9.78 -5.19 -22.89
N TYR A 129 -8.50 -5.47 -22.69
CA TYR A 129 -7.46 -5.51 -23.73
C TYR A 129 -6.81 -6.89 -23.82
N PHE A 130 -6.31 -7.25 -25.01
CA PHE A 130 -5.69 -8.56 -25.26
C PHE A 130 -4.35 -8.73 -24.50
N PRO A 131 -4.07 -9.91 -23.89
CA PRO A 131 -5.00 -11.02 -23.72
C PRO A 131 -6.08 -10.65 -22.69
N PHE A 132 -7.36 -10.87 -23.05
CA PHE A 132 -8.53 -10.41 -22.29
C PHE A 132 -8.65 -11.04 -20.90
N PHE A 133 -7.89 -12.09 -20.64
CA PHE A 133 -7.79 -12.71 -19.33
C PHE A 133 -6.48 -13.47 -19.20
N GLU A 134 -6.11 -13.75 -17.95
CA GLU A 134 -5.04 -14.68 -17.58
C GLU A 134 -5.59 -15.68 -16.54
N LEU A 135 -5.01 -16.87 -16.47
CA LEU A 135 -5.37 -17.87 -15.46
C LEU A 135 -4.43 -17.76 -14.25
N PRO A 136 -4.94 -17.97 -13.02
CA PRO A 136 -6.35 -18.14 -12.67
C PRO A 136 -7.17 -16.85 -12.85
N PHE A 137 -8.46 -16.98 -13.16
CA PHE A 137 -9.33 -15.80 -13.33
C PHE A 137 -9.41 -14.94 -12.08
N PHE A 138 -9.46 -15.56 -10.89
CA PHE A 138 -9.50 -14.89 -9.59
C PHE A 138 -8.32 -15.35 -8.71
N PRO A 139 -7.13 -14.73 -8.82
CA PRO A 139 -5.93 -15.19 -8.13
C PRO A 139 -6.03 -15.24 -6.61
N MET A 140 -6.76 -14.32 -5.96
CA MET A 140 -6.93 -14.32 -4.51
C MET A 140 -7.62 -15.60 -3.99
N GLU A 141 -8.37 -16.33 -4.82
CA GLU A 141 -8.93 -17.64 -4.43
C GLU A 141 -7.86 -18.72 -4.22
N LYS A 142 -6.61 -18.48 -4.62
CA LYS A 142 -5.47 -19.37 -4.40
C LYS A 142 -4.84 -19.25 -3.01
N LEU A 143 -5.25 -18.27 -2.20
CA LEU A 143 -4.79 -18.15 -0.81
C LEU A 143 -5.09 -19.45 -0.06
N SER A 144 -4.12 -19.97 0.70
CA SER A 144 -4.19 -21.32 1.30
C SER A 144 -4.03 -21.34 2.82
N ASN A 145 -4.22 -20.20 3.48
CA ASN A 145 -4.01 -20.01 4.92
C ASN A 145 -5.14 -20.57 5.79
N ASN A 146 -5.63 -21.77 5.47
CA ASN A 146 -6.78 -22.46 6.07
C ASN A 146 -6.98 -22.17 7.58
N ASN A 147 -7.97 -21.33 7.92
CA ASN A 147 -8.32 -20.86 9.28
C ASN A 147 -7.23 -20.10 10.06
N LYS A 148 -6.10 -19.78 9.44
CA LYS A 148 -5.04 -18.89 9.95
C LYS A 148 -5.22 -17.50 9.34
N LEU A 149 -6.31 -16.85 9.71
CA LEU A 149 -6.79 -15.63 9.06
C LEU A 149 -6.19 -14.37 9.72
N PRO A 150 -5.36 -13.59 9.01
CA PRO A 150 -4.81 -12.35 9.55
C PRO A 150 -5.84 -11.22 9.60
N VAL A 151 -5.56 -10.23 10.45
CA VAL A 151 -6.04 -8.86 10.24
C VAL A 151 -5.13 -8.18 9.23
N VAL A 152 -5.71 -7.72 8.12
CA VAL A 152 -4.97 -7.10 7.01
C VAL A 152 -5.08 -5.58 7.11
N VAL A 153 -3.95 -4.89 7.12
CA VAL A 153 -3.88 -3.44 6.91
C VAL A 153 -3.29 -3.23 5.52
N VAL A 154 -3.99 -2.50 4.66
CA VAL A 154 -3.57 -2.27 3.27
C VAL A 154 -3.55 -0.78 2.94
N GLY A 155 -2.35 -0.30 2.62
CA GLY A 155 -2.12 1.02 2.03
C GLY A 155 -2.34 1.00 0.52
N GLY A 156 -2.49 2.20 -0.04
CA GLY A 156 -2.78 2.43 -1.45
C GLY A 156 -4.22 2.89 -1.68
N CYS A 157 -4.49 3.27 -2.92
CA CYS A 157 -5.77 3.86 -3.30
C CYS A 157 -6.87 2.80 -3.50
N HIS A 158 -8.11 3.14 -3.14
CA HIS A 158 -9.36 2.46 -3.50
C HIS A 158 -9.48 0.97 -3.17
N ASN A 159 -8.53 0.36 -2.46
CA ASN A 159 -8.55 -1.07 -2.13
C ASN A 159 -9.81 -1.47 -1.33
N SER A 160 -10.41 -0.53 -0.59
CA SER A 160 -11.66 -0.71 0.15
C SER A 160 -12.86 0.01 -0.48
N MET A 161 -12.85 0.32 -1.78
CA MET A 161 -13.98 0.95 -2.49
C MET A 161 -15.19 -0.01 -2.60
N PHE A 162 -15.93 -0.19 -1.51
CA PHE A 162 -16.98 -1.21 -1.35
C PHE A 162 -18.24 -0.99 -2.22
N ASN A 163 -18.32 0.14 -2.94
CA ASN A 163 -19.38 0.44 -3.90
C ASN A 163 -19.05 0.05 -5.35
N VAL A 164 -18.01 -0.74 -5.59
CA VAL A 164 -17.71 -1.32 -6.92
C VAL A 164 -18.60 -2.52 -7.25
N SER A 165 -18.78 -2.78 -8.55
CA SER A 165 -19.54 -3.94 -9.06
C SER A 165 -19.12 -4.32 -10.48
N SER A 166 -19.34 -5.57 -10.89
CA SER A 166 -18.92 -6.11 -12.20
C SER A 166 -19.38 -5.28 -13.40
N ILE A 167 -20.65 -4.87 -13.43
CA ILE A 167 -21.24 -4.15 -14.56
C ILE A 167 -20.54 -2.80 -14.77
N PRO A 168 -20.52 -1.88 -13.78
CA PRO A 168 -19.87 -0.59 -13.98
C PRO A 168 -18.37 -0.72 -14.21
N THR A 169 -17.68 -1.70 -13.61
CA THR A 169 -16.22 -1.86 -13.78
C THR A 169 -15.83 -2.28 -15.19
N VAL A 170 -16.58 -3.22 -15.79
CA VAL A 170 -16.40 -3.56 -17.21
C VAL A 170 -16.76 -2.37 -18.10
N PHE A 171 -17.88 -1.70 -17.82
CA PHE A 171 -18.33 -0.56 -18.63
C PHE A 171 -17.48 0.70 -18.47
N ASP A 172 -16.66 0.83 -17.42
CA ASP A 172 -15.82 2.01 -17.14
C ASP A 172 -15.01 2.42 -18.38
N ILE A 173 -14.25 1.48 -18.94
CA ILE A 173 -13.43 1.76 -20.12
C ILE A 173 -14.25 1.88 -21.40
N PHE A 174 -15.35 1.13 -21.54
CA PHE A 174 -16.22 1.22 -22.72
C PHE A 174 -16.91 2.58 -22.78
N LEU A 175 -17.41 3.08 -21.65
CA LEU A 175 -18.03 4.39 -21.54
C LEU A 175 -17.04 5.52 -21.78
N LEU A 176 -15.81 5.37 -21.26
CA LEU A 176 -14.75 6.32 -21.49
C LEU A 176 -14.33 6.36 -22.98
N LEU A 177 -14.12 5.21 -23.62
CA LEU A 177 -13.65 5.14 -25.00
C LEU A 177 -14.72 5.46 -26.05
N LEU A 178 -15.96 4.99 -25.86
CA LEU A 178 -17.03 5.15 -26.86
C LEU A 178 -17.80 6.47 -26.69
N PHE A 179 -17.90 6.99 -25.46
CA PHE A 179 -18.75 8.14 -25.14
C PHE A 179 -18.02 9.26 -24.41
N GLY A 180 -16.71 9.15 -24.16
CA GLY A 180 -15.95 10.15 -23.40
C GLY A 180 -16.40 10.30 -21.94
N LYS A 181 -17.17 9.33 -21.41
CA LYS A 181 -17.80 9.43 -20.09
C LYS A 181 -16.99 8.65 -19.05
N ASN A 182 -16.32 9.37 -18.16
CA ASN A 182 -15.68 8.79 -16.98
C ASN A 182 -16.73 8.62 -15.86
N ILE A 183 -16.89 7.39 -15.35
CA ILE A 183 -17.81 7.07 -14.25
C ILE A 183 -17.08 6.93 -12.90
N TRP A 184 -15.79 7.27 -12.86
CA TRP A 184 -14.95 7.33 -11.66
C TRP A 184 -14.92 6.00 -10.89
N MET A 185 -14.84 4.89 -11.63
CA MET A 185 -14.82 3.55 -11.04
C MET A 185 -13.41 3.12 -10.62
N HIS A 186 -12.36 3.80 -11.10
CA HIS A 186 -10.95 3.54 -10.74
C HIS A 186 -10.48 2.09 -10.94
N THR A 187 -11.18 1.32 -11.78
CA THR A 187 -10.83 -0.07 -12.11
C THR A 187 -10.12 -0.22 -13.44
N TYR A 188 -10.08 0.86 -14.24
CA TYR A 188 -9.36 0.90 -15.51
C TYR A 188 -9.82 -0.22 -16.47
N GLY A 189 -11.11 -0.58 -16.38
CA GLY A 189 -11.76 -1.63 -17.15
C GLY A 189 -11.51 -3.07 -16.69
N GLN A 190 -10.76 -3.28 -15.60
CA GLN A 190 -10.61 -4.59 -14.96
C GLN A 190 -11.95 -5.03 -14.35
N LEU A 191 -12.33 -6.30 -14.53
CA LEU A 191 -13.54 -6.84 -13.92
C LEU A 191 -13.37 -6.93 -12.40
N VAL A 192 -14.04 -6.07 -11.64
CA VAL A 192 -13.98 -6.10 -10.17
C VAL A 192 -15.39 -6.27 -9.62
N PRO A 193 -15.80 -7.50 -9.26
CA PRO A 193 -17.12 -7.74 -8.70
C PRO A 193 -17.30 -7.09 -7.34
N GLU A 194 -16.24 -7.12 -6.53
CA GLU A 194 -16.17 -6.66 -5.15
C GLU A 194 -14.75 -6.14 -4.90
N CYS A 195 -14.60 -5.14 -4.02
CA CYS A 195 -13.30 -4.51 -3.79
C CYS A 195 -12.28 -5.45 -3.15
N TRP A 196 -10.99 -5.17 -3.34
CA TRP A 196 -9.85 -5.96 -2.87
C TRP A 196 -9.95 -6.32 -1.39
N SER A 197 -10.25 -5.33 -0.54
CA SER A 197 -10.34 -5.49 0.91
C SER A 197 -11.52 -6.36 1.33
N TRP A 198 -12.67 -6.26 0.65
CA TRP A 198 -13.79 -7.17 0.91
C TRP A 198 -13.54 -8.57 0.34
N TYR A 199 -12.92 -8.65 -0.84
CA TYR A 199 -12.67 -9.90 -1.53
C TYR A 199 -11.78 -10.83 -0.71
N ILE A 200 -10.74 -10.32 -0.04
CA ILE A 200 -9.90 -11.16 0.85
C ILE A 200 -10.64 -11.61 2.12
N VAL A 201 -11.58 -10.82 2.63
CA VAL A 201 -12.34 -11.12 3.86
C VAL A 201 -13.45 -12.15 3.62
N LYS A 202 -14.13 -12.10 2.47
CA LYS A 202 -15.27 -12.97 2.19
C LYS A 202 -14.89 -14.42 1.83
N LEU A 203 -13.61 -14.73 1.62
CA LEU A 203 -13.21 -16.05 1.17
C LEU A 203 -13.49 -17.09 2.27
N PRO A 204 -14.15 -18.22 1.95
CA PRO A 204 -14.44 -19.23 2.95
C PRO A 204 -13.16 -19.92 3.40
N GLU A 205 -12.95 -19.99 4.73
CA GLU A 205 -11.85 -20.70 5.40
C GLU A 205 -10.43 -20.19 5.06
N ARG A 206 -10.28 -19.13 4.27
CA ARG A 206 -8.98 -18.57 3.82
C ARG A 206 -9.09 -17.06 3.67
N GLY A 207 -7.99 -16.40 3.30
CA GLY A 207 -7.99 -14.95 3.12
C GLY A 207 -7.73 -14.22 4.43
N ALA A 208 -8.64 -13.36 4.89
CA ALA A 208 -8.46 -12.54 6.08
C ALA A 208 -9.70 -12.57 6.99
N ILE A 209 -9.52 -12.31 8.30
CA ILE A 209 -10.65 -12.20 9.24
C ILE A 209 -11.21 -10.77 9.30
N ALA A 210 -10.36 -9.80 8.97
CA ALA A 210 -10.72 -8.40 8.80
C ALA A 210 -9.69 -7.72 7.88
N SER A 211 -10.11 -6.63 7.23
CA SER A 211 -9.24 -5.78 6.43
C SER A 211 -9.50 -4.30 6.71
N ILE A 212 -8.47 -3.47 6.61
CA ILE A 212 -8.55 -2.02 6.79
C ILE A 212 -7.81 -1.34 5.65
N GLY A 213 -8.46 -0.38 5.00
CA GLY A 213 -7.88 0.32 3.85
C GLY A 213 -8.75 1.44 3.32
N ASN A 214 -8.39 2.01 2.17
CA ASN A 214 -8.97 3.25 1.66
C ASN A 214 -10.11 3.03 0.67
N THR A 215 -11.23 3.72 0.87
CA THR A 215 -12.33 3.79 -0.11
C THR A 215 -12.01 4.71 -1.29
N GLY A 216 -11.07 5.65 -1.12
CA GLY A 216 -10.65 6.63 -2.12
C GLY A 216 -9.13 6.68 -2.32
N TYR A 217 -8.62 7.84 -2.72
CA TYR A 217 -7.17 8.07 -2.86
C TYR A 217 -6.46 8.07 -1.49
N GLY A 218 -5.75 6.98 -1.19
CA GLY A 218 -4.84 6.85 -0.05
C GLY A 218 -3.56 7.66 -0.31
N TRP A 219 -3.63 8.96 -0.04
CA TRP A 219 -2.47 9.84 -0.14
C TRP A 219 -1.47 9.50 0.93
N GLY A 220 -0.18 9.60 0.63
CA GLY A 220 0.89 9.43 1.61
C GLY A 220 2.11 10.22 1.19
N TRP A 221 2.92 10.59 2.17
CA TRP A 221 4.22 11.19 1.90
C TRP A 221 5.22 10.11 1.46
N GLU A 222 6.08 10.48 0.52
CA GLU A 222 7.13 9.62 -0.03
C GLU A 222 8.51 10.04 0.49
N GLY A 223 9.53 9.21 0.24
CA GLY A 223 10.91 9.55 0.58
C GLY A 223 11.18 9.50 2.08
N GLU A 224 12.05 10.40 2.54
CA GLU A 224 12.48 10.49 3.95
C GLU A 224 11.33 10.80 4.93
N PHE A 225 10.20 11.31 4.42
CA PHE A 225 9.07 11.74 5.25
C PHE A 225 7.95 10.69 5.32
N CYS A 226 8.10 9.51 4.71
CA CYS A 226 7.02 8.52 4.58
C CYS A 226 6.49 7.96 5.90
N THR A 227 7.25 8.06 7.00
CA THR A 227 6.85 7.62 8.34
C THR A 227 6.20 8.73 9.17
N VAL A 228 6.44 10.01 8.84
CA VAL A 228 6.02 11.18 9.64
C VAL A 228 4.97 12.05 8.97
N GLY A 229 4.93 12.09 7.64
CA GLY A 229 3.97 12.90 6.89
C GLY A 229 2.57 12.30 6.88
N ALA A 230 1.58 13.16 6.57
CA ALA A 230 0.16 12.82 6.54
C ALA A 230 -0.19 11.61 5.64
N GLY A 231 -1.31 10.98 5.95
CA GLY A 231 -1.94 9.97 5.12
C GLY A 231 -1.51 8.53 5.39
N ASP A 232 -1.47 7.72 4.34
CA ASP A 232 -1.40 6.26 4.35
C ASP A 232 -0.25 5.72 5.17
N GLY A 233 0.98 6.22 4.97
CA GLY A 233 2.16 5.74 5.70
C GLY A 233 2.00 5.92 7.22
N TRP A 234 1.50 7.07 7.65
CA TRP A 234 1.34 7.36 9.07
C TRP A 234 0.16 6.61 9.68
N ILE A 235 -1.03 6.66 9.07
CA ILE A 235 -2.25 6.04 9.64
C ILE A 235 -2.12 4.52 9.72
N THR A 236 -1.51 3.89 8.73
CA THR A 236 -1.38 2.43 8.69
C THR A 236 -0.35 1.93 9.69
N SER A 237 0.80 2.60 9.85
CA SER A 237 1.80 2.27 10.88
C SER A 237 1.29 2.56 12.29
N GLU A 238 0.44 3.58 12.46
CA GLU A 238 -0.16 3.93 13.75
C GLU A 238 -1.05 2.81 14.31
N PHE A 239 -1.78 2.07 13.46
CA PHE A 239 -2.55 0.90 13.89
C PHE A 239 -1.71 -0.12 14.67
N PHE A 240 -0.51 -0.40 14.17
CA PHE A 240 0.43 -1.32 14.82
C PHE A 240 0.98 -0.75 16.12
N ARG A 241 1.15 0.59 16.22
CA ARG A 241 1.51 1.26 17.47
C ARG A 241 0.42 1.17 18.53
N GLN A 242 -0.83 1.38 18.12
CA GLN A 242 -2.00 1.25 19.02
C GLN A 242 -2.13 -0.19 19.54
N TYR A 243 -1.80 -1.19 18.73
CA TYR A 243 -1.73 -2.58 19.18
C TYR A 243 -0.52 -2.85 20.09
N GLY A 244 0.69 -2.72 19.54
CA GLY A 244 1.92 -3.22 20.15
C GLY A 244 2.41 -2.42 21.35
N GLU A 245 2.29 -1.08 21.30
CA GLU A 245 2.70 -0.20 22.40
C GLU A 245 1.55 0.15 23.34
N LYS A 246 0.38 0.52 22.79
CA LYS A 246 -0.76 1.01 23.59
C LYS A 246 -1.68 -0.09 24.08
N ARG A 247 -1.51 -1.33 23.61
CA ARG A 247 -2.25 -2.51 24.06
C ARG A 247 -3.76 -2.41 23.83
N TYR A 248 -4.17 -1.76 22.75
CA TYR A 248 -5.56 -1.85 22.29
C TYR A 248 -5.78 -3.16 21.54
N GLU A 249 -6.29 -4.16 22.27
CA GLU A 249 -6.46 -5.54 21.78
C GLU A 249 -7.82 -5.81 21.14
N ILE A 250 -8.81 -4.92 21.26
CA ILE A 250 -10.08 -5.06 20.52
C ILE A 250 -9.97 -4.31 19.20
N LEU A 251 -10.22 -4.98 18.07
CA LEU A 251 -10.00 -4.44 16.72
C LEU A 251 -10.66 -3.08 16.50
N GLY A 252 -11.94 -2.95 16.84
CA GLY A 252 -12.67 -1.69 16.72
C GLY A 252 -12.14 -0.60 17.65
N ALA A 253 -11.73 -0.96 18.87
CA ALA A 253 -11.12 0.01 19.79
C ALA A 253 -9.77 0.50 19.27
N ASN A 254 -8.92 -0.42 18.79
CA ASN A 254 -7.64 -0.09 18.17
C ASN A 254 -7.82 0.82 16.94
N TYR A 255 -8.71 0.44 16.03
CA TYR A 255 -9.05 1.21 14.84
C TYR A 255 -9.51 2.65 15.20
N VAL A 256 -10.44 2.81 16.15
CA VAL A 256 -10.89 4.13 16.59
C VAL A 256 -9.76 4.95 17.23
N GLN A 257 -8.90 4.31 18.03
CA GLN A 257 -7.76 4.99 18.65
C GLN A 257 -6.70 5.40 17.63
N THR A 258 -6.55 4.63 16.54
CA THR A 258 -5.71 5.00 15.40
C THR A 258 -6.24 6.29 14.75
N LEU A 259 -7.54 6.36 14.47
CA LEU A 259 -8.18 7.57 13.93
C LEU A 259 -8.05 8.77 14.88
N ASN A 260 -8.33 8.58 16.17
CA ASN A 260 -8.19 9.64 17.16
C ASN A 260 -6.75 10.16 17.25
N SER A 261 -5.76 9.25 17.24
CA SER A 261 -4.35 9.62 17.29
C SER A 261 -3.94 10.40 16.03
N TYR A 262 -4.43 10.00 14.85
CA TYR A 262 -4.21 10.72 13.60
C TYR A 262 -4.77 12.15 13.70
N ILE A 263 -6.04 12.29 14.08
CA ILE A 263 -6.73 13.59 14.21
C ILE A 263 -6.00 14.50 15.21
N SER A 264 -5.63 13.97 16.37
CA SER A 264 -4.94 14.75 17.38
C SER A 264 -3.55 15.17 16.93
N HIS A 265 -2.82 14.31 16.21
CA HIS A 265 -1.48 14.62 15.74
C HIS A 265 -1.47 15.71 14.66
N PHE A 266 -2.23 15.53 13.58
CA PHE A 266 -2.17 16.42 12.41
C PHE A 266 -2.85 17.78 12.62
N LYS A 267 -3.60 17.96 13.71
CA LYS A 267 -4.06 19.30 14.15
C LYS A 267 -2.92 20.23 14.57
N GLU A 268 -1.82 19.68 15.08
CA GLU A 268 -0.68 20.44 15.60
C GLU A 268 0.61 20.18 14.81
N PHE A 269 0.68 19.07 14.08
CA PHE A 269 1.81 18.75 13.23
C PHE A 269 2.06 19.84 12.20
N THR A 270 3.31 20.22 12.02
CA THR A 270 3.76 21.07 10.93
C THR A 270 5.12 20.57 10.46
N LEU A 271 5.36 20.65 9.16
CA LEU A 271 6.64 20.33 8.55
C LEU A 271 7.00 21.44 7.56
N PRO A 272 7.58 22.55 8.04
CA PRO A 272 7.85 23.72 7.23
C PRO A 272 8.97 23.49 6.19
N GLU A 273 9.85 22.53 6.44
CA GLU A 273 10.95 22.17 5.55
C GLU A 273 10.73 20.76 4.98
N CYS A 274 10.31 20.69 3.72
CA CYS A 274 10.34 19.46 2.94
C CYS A 274 10.55 19.78 1.46
N TRP A 275 10.97 18.78 0.68
CA TRP A 275 11.45 18.98 -0.68
C TRP A 275 10.35 19.37 -1.69
N TRP A 276 9.07 19.12 -1.40
CA TRP A 276 7.98 19.30 -2.37
C TRP A 276 6.94 20.36 -1.98
N SER A 277 6.42 20.35 -0.74
CA SER A 277 5.41 21.31 -0.26
C SER A 277 5.31 21.29 1.26
N PRO A 278 5.49 22.41 1.97
CA PRO A 278 5.41 22.44 3.43
C PRO A 278 4.06 21.93 3.94
N ASP A 279 4.10 21.19 5.04
CA ASP A 279 2.90 20.78 5.78
C ASP A 279 2.59 21.87 6.82
N ALA A 280 1.45 22.54 6.64
CA ALA A 280 1.01 23.61 7.53
C ALA A 280 0.01 23.12 8.60
N GLY A 281 -0.07 21.81 8.80
CA GLY A 281 -1.05 21.15 9.65
C GLY A 281 -2.34 20.82 8.89
N TRP A 282 -3.35 20.45 9.67
CA TRP A 282 -4.59 19.83 9.21
C TRP A 282 -5.16 20.42 7.92
N ASP A 283 -5.27 19.59 6.89
CA ASP A 283 -5.83 19.96 5.59
C ASP A 283 -6.87 18.97 5.04
N TRP A 284 -7.19 19.11 3.75
CA TRP A 284 -8.16 18.27 3.06
C TRP A 284 -7.67 16.83 2.83
N ILE A 285 -6.35 16.58 2.83
CA ILE A 285 -5.76 15.23 2.78
C ILE A 285 -6.04 14.52 4.10
N ASP A 286 -5.87 15.22 5.22
CA ASP A 286 -6.14 14.68 6.55
C ASP A 286 -7.62 14.36 6.76
N GLU A 287 -8.50 15.30 6.42
CA GLU A 287 -9.96 15.08 6.49
C GLU A 287 -10.37 13.86 5.67
N LYS A 288 -9.84 13.76 4.45
CA LYS A 288 -10.10 12.62 3.57
C LYS A 288 -9.57 11.32 4.15
N THR A 289 -8.35 11.31 4.68
CA THR A 289 -7.69 10.11 5.22
C THR A 289 -8.54 9.46 6.29
N VAL A 290 -9.06 10.25 7.24
CA VAL A 290 -9.91 9.76 8.33
C VAL A 290 -11.27 9.28 7.83
N GLN A 291 -11.85 9.92 6.81
CA GLN A 291 -13.17 9.55 6.27
C GLN A 291 -13.14 8.30 5.40
N GLN A 292 -12.03 8.03 4.71
CA GLN A 292 -11.93 6.97 3.72
C GLN A 292 -11.31 5.68 4.23
N TRP A 293 -10.56 5.72 5.34
CA TRP A 293 -9.87 4.57 5.89
C TRP A 293 -10.85 3.71 6.69
N VAL A 294 -11.38 2.65 6.09
CA VAL A 294 -12.51 1.86 6.62
C VAL A 294 -12.08 0.48 7.08
N LEU A 295 -12.69 0.02 8.18
CA LEU A 295 -12.60 -1.35 8.67
C LEU A 295 -13.72 -2.22 8.08
N LEU A 296 -13.35 -3.33 7.44
CA LEU A 296 -14.24 -4.39 6.97
C LEU A 296 -13.97 -5.67 7.79
N GLY A 297 -14.92 -6.05 8.65
CA GLY A 297 -14.79 -7.21 9.55
C GLY A 297 -15.56 -6.99 10.86
N ASP A 298 -15.42 -7.90 11.81
CA ASP A 298 -16.04 -7.77 13.13
C ASP A 298 -15.21 -6.85 14.05
N PRO A 299 -15.68 -5.64 14.40
CA PRO A 299 -14.94 -4.73 15.27
C PRO A 299 -14.80 -5.24 16.71
N SER A 300 -15.56 -6.26 17.12
CA SER A 300 -15.44 -6.87 18.46
C SER A 300 -14.32 -7.91 18.57
N LEU A 301 -13.65 -8.24 17.45
CA LEU A 301 -12.55 -9.21 17.41
C LEU A 301 -11.42 -8.83 18.38
N LYS A 302 -10.98 -9.80 19.19
CA LYS A 302 -9.76 -9.69 20.00
C LYS A 302 -8.52 -10.03 19.17
N LEU A 303 -7.68 -9.04 18.95
CA LEU A 303 -6.36 -9.14 18.31
C LEU A 303 -5.40 -9.94 19.18
N GLY A 304 -4.58 -10.79 18.55
CA GLY A 304 -3.68 -11.71 19.26
C GLY A 304 -4.37 -12.99 19.78
N GLY A 305 -5.68 -13.12 19.60
CA GLY A 305 -6.45 -14.31 19.98
C GLY A 305 -6.97 -14.28 21.42
N TYR A 306 -7.74 -15.32 21.75
CA TYR A 306 -8.32 -15.51 23.08
C TYR A 306 -7.33 -16.12 24.06
#